data_AF-A0A8E2E2J7-F1
#
_entry.id   AF-A0A8E2E2J7-F1
#
_cell.length_a   1.000
_cell.length_b   1.000
_cell.length_c   1.000
_cell.angle_alpha   90.00
_cell.angle_beta   90.00
_cell.angle_gamma   90.00
#
_symmetry.space_group_name_H-M   'P 1'
#
loop_
_entity.id
_entity.type
_entity.pdbx_description
1 polymer ?
#
loop_
_entity_poly.entity_id
_entity_poly.type
_entity_poly.pdbx_seq_one_letter_code
_entity_poly.pdbx_strand_id
1 'polypeptide(L)' 'QSVQKEIQLSLAIQAIELDQILSYQRATATYRVPFSTLCDRIHGKPLQRDSTPKRRKLTDLEESIIMQYIFKHKYA' A
#
# COMPACT_ATOMS: atom_id res chain seq x y z
N GLN A 1 11.03 -9.21 6.82
CA GLN A 1 10.91 -8.01 7.68
C GLN A 1 9.75 -7.07 7.31
N SER A 2 9.33 -6.96 6.04
CA SER A 2 8.23 -6.05 5.64
C SER A 2 6.83 -6.46 6.15
N VAL A 3 6.54 -7.76 6.22
CA VAL A 3 5.20 -8.27 6.58
C VAL A 3 4.80 -7.92 8.02
N GLN A 4 5.73 -8.04 8.98
CA GLN A 4 5.46 -7.67 10.37
C GLN A 4 5.13 -6.19 10.55
N LYS A 5 5.76 -5.30 9.76
CA LYS A 5 5.51 -3.85 9.83
C LYS A 5 4.11 -3.51 9.31
N GLU A 6 3.67 -4.15 8.23
CA GLU A 6 2.30 -4.02 7.72
C GLU A 6 1.26 -4.53 8.72
N ILE A 7 1.51 -5.67 9.37
CA ILE A 7 0.62 -6.20 10.40
C ILE A 7 0.49 -5.21 11.57
N GLN A 8 1.60 -4.65 12.06
CA GLN A 8 1.58 -3.66 13.13
C GLN A 8 0.86 -2.38 12.74
N LEU A 9 1.03 -1.93 11.49
CA LEU A 9 0.32 -0.77 10.96
C LEU A 9 -1.19 -1.01 10.91
N SER A 10 -1.63 -2.17 10.41
CA SER A 10 -3.05 -2.53 10.38
C SER A 10 -3.65 -2.66 11.78
N LEU A 11 -2.89 -3.15 12.76
CA LEU A 11 -3.34 -3.21 14.15
C LEU A 11 -3.46 -1.82 14.78
N ALA A 12 -2.50 -0.93 14.49
CA ALA A 12 -2.53 0.45 14.98
C ALA A 12 -3.75 1.22 14.45
N ILE A 13 -4.10 1.03 13.18
CA ILE A 13 -5.28 1.64 12.55
C ILE A 13 -6.55 1.10 13.19
N GLN A 14 -6.70 -0.22 13.31
CA GLN A 14 -7.86 -0.83 13.97
C GLN A 14 -8.05 -0.35 15.40
N ALA A 15 -6.96 -0.19 16.17
CA ALA A 15 -7.03 0.31 17.55
C ALA A 15 -7.52 1.77 17.64
N ILE A 16 -7.24 2.58 16.62
CA ILE A 16 -7.74 3.95 16.49
C ILE A 16 -9.22 3.93 16.07
N GLU A 17 -9.57 3.14 15.06
CA GLU A 17 -10.95 3.04 14.54
C GLU A 17 -11.93 2.47 15.58
N LEU A 18 -11.46 1.59 16.46
CA LEU A 18 -12.25 1.01 17.55
C LEU A 18 -12.21 1.85 18.84
N ASP A 19 -11.70 3.09 18.80
CA ASP A 19 -11.55 4.00 19.94
C ASP A 19 -10.74 3.43 21.13
N GLN A 20 -9.98 2.34 20.93
CA GLN A 20 -9.13 1.74 21.97
C GLN A 20 -7.93 2.64 22.28
N ILE A 21 -7.46 3.38 21.27
CA ILE A 21 -6.40 4.38 21.41
C ILE A 21 -6.81 5.65 20.66
N LEU A 22 -7.20 6.68 21.43
CA LEU A 22 -7.63 7.98 20.88
C LEU A 22 -6.48 8.86 20.36
N SER A 23 -5.23 8.52 20.67
CA SER A 23 -4.06 9.32 20.30
C SER A 23 -3.20 8.58 19.29
N TYR A 24 -2.99 9.18 18.12
CA TYR A 24 -2.08 8.67 17.10
C TYR A 24 -0.67 8.47 17.64
N GLN A 25 -0.17 9.37 18.50
CA GLN A 25 1.14 9.19 19.12
C GLN A 25 1.18 7.96 20.03
N ARG A 26 0.13 7.73 20.82
CA ARG A 26 0.05 6.51 21.65
C ARG A 26 0.01 5.25 20.77
N ALA A 27 -0.74 5.26 19.67
CA ALA A 27 -0.78 4.13 18.75
C ALA A 27 0.59 3.83 18.13
N THR A 28 1.34 4.87 17.73
CA THR A 28 2.72 4.69 17.21
C THR A 28 3.67 4.09 18.23
N ALA A 29 3.57 4.51 19.49
CA ALA A 29 4.40 3.96 20.57
C ALA A 29 4.02 2.51 20.90
N THR A 30 2.72 2.20 20.99
CA THR A 30 2.21 0.86 21.31
C THR A 30 2.58 -0.16 20.24
N TYR A 31 2.35 0.17 18.97
CA TYR A 31 2.55 -0.75 17.85
C TYR A 31 3.92 -0.60 17.16
N ARG A 32 4.78 0.30 17.65
CA ARG A 32 6.14 0.56 17.13
C ARG A 32 6.17 0.89 15.64
N VAL A 33 5.16 1.64 15.18
CA VAL A 33 5.06 2.11 13.80
C VAL A 33 5.46 3.59 13.69
N PRO A 34 6.14 4.02 12.61
CA PRO A 34 6.43 5.43 12.40
C PRO A 34 5.16 6.27 12.28
N PHE A 35 5.15 7.45 12.89
CA PHE A 35 3.99 8.35 12.86
C PHE A 35 3.63 8.79 11.44
N SER A 36 4.61 9.12 10.61
CA SER A 36 4.38 9.51 9.21
C SER A 36 3.68 8.41 8.44
N THR A 37 4.11 7.15 8.60
CA THR A 37 3.51 5.98 7.96
C THR A 37 2.07 5.74 8.43
N LEU A 38 1.82 5.85 9.74
CA LEU A 38 0.46 5.74 10.28
C LEU A 38 -0.46 6.83 9.73
N CYS A 39 0.00 8.07 9.75
CA CYS A 39 -0.75 9.22 9.27
C CYS A 39 -1.07 9.09 7.77
N ASP A 40 -0.06 8.78 6.94
CA ASP A 40 -0.25 8.54 5.51
C ASP A 40 -1.31 7.47 5.24
N ARG A 41 -1.30 6.39 6.02
CA ARG A 41 -2.23 5.28 5.87
C ARG A 41 -3.66 5.62 6.28
N ILE A 42 -3.84 6.35 7.38
CA ILE A 42 -5.16 6.87 7.81
C ILE A 42 -5.76 7.81 6.77
N HIS A 43 -4.92 8.62 6.10
CA HIS A 43 -5.35 9.48 5.00
C HIS A 43 -5.52 8.73 3.66
N GLY A 44 -5.51 7.39 3.67
CA GLY A 44 -5.80 6.57 2.50
C GLY A 44 -4.65 6.47 1.49
N LYS A 45 -3.41 6.82 1.86
CA LYS A 45 -2.28 6.57 0.96
C LYS A 45 -2.03 5.06 0.80
N PRO A 46 -2.08 4.53 -0.43
CA PRO A 46 -1.78 3.13 -0.68
C PRO A 46 -0.29 2.85 -0.54
N LEU A 47 0.06 1.56 -0.46
CA LEU A 47 1.46 1.17 -0.43
C LEU A 47 2.14 1.55 -1.75
N GLN A 48 3.45 1.82 -1.72
CA GLN A 48 4.19 2.17 -2.94
C GLN A 48 4.09 1.08 -4.01
N ARG A 49 4.03 -0.20 -3.62
CA ARG A 49 3.87 -1.33 -4.56
C ARG A 49 2.48 -1.38 -5.21
N ASP A 50 1.47 -0.85 -4.52
CA ASP A 50 0.08 -0.81 -4.97
C ASP A 50 -0.22 0.51 -5.71
N SER A 51 0.73 1.45 -5.70
CA SER A 51 0.62 2.76 -6.33
C SER A 51 1.19 2.73 -7.74
N THR A 52 0.51 3.39 -8.68
CA THR A 52 1.05 3.58 -10.03
C THR A 52 2.29 4.48 -9.98
N PRO A 53 3.46 4.02 -10.47
CA PRO A 53 4.67 4.84 -10.47
C PRO A 53 4.47 6.09 -11.34
N LYS A 54 4.95 7.25 -10.87
CA LYS A 54 4.91 8.52 -11.63
C LYS A 54 5.57 8.44 -13.02
N ARG A 55 6.53 7.52 -13.19
CA ARG A 55 7.26 7.30 -14.44
C ARG A 55 6.61 6.25 -15.36
N ARG A 56 5.45 5.69 -14.99
CA ARG A 56 4.72 4.76 -15.86
C ARG A 56 4.27 5.52 -17.11
N LYS A 57 4.66 5.02 -18.28
CA LYS A 57 4.36 5.63 -19.58
C LYS A 57 3.19 4.98 -20.30
N LEU A 58 2.96 3.71 -20.03
CA LEU A 58 1.90 2.92 -20.65
C LEU A 58 0.73 2.77 -19.70
N THR A 59 -0.47 2.81 -20.25
CA THR A 59 -1.71 2.47 -19.58
C THR A 59 -1.86 0.94 -19.48
N ASP A 60 -2.72 0.49 -18.56
CA ASP A 60 -3.04 -0.94 -18.43
C ASP A 60 -3.56 -1.55 -19.74
N LEU A 61 -4.28 -0.74 -20.54
CA LEU A 61 -4.79 -1.14 -21.85
C LEU A 61 -3.65 -1.32 -22.86
N GLU A 62 -2.74 -0.36 -22.96
CA GLU A 62 -1.59 -0.44 -23.87
C GLU A 62 -0.69 -1.64 -23.54
N GLU A 63 -0.41 -1.85 -22.25
CA GLU A 63 0.36 -3.02 -21.80
C GLU A 63 -0.37 -4.34 -22.15
N SER A 64 -1.69 -4.40 -21.95
CA SER A 64 -2.51 -5.57 -22.30
C SER A 64 -2.49 -5.88 -23.80
N ILE A 65 -2.60 -4.86 -24.65
CA ILE A 65 -2.55 -5.01 -26.11
C ILE A 65 -1.17 -5.53 -26.55
N ILE A 66 -0.09 -4.96 -26.01
CA ILE A 66 1.28 -5.39 -26.32
C ILE A 66 1.48 -6.86 -25.88
N MET A 67 1.01 -7.23 -24.69
CA MET A 67 1.06 -8.62 -24.22
C MET A 67 0.32 -9.56 -25.15
N GLN A 68 -0.93 -9.24 -25.51
CA GLN A 68 -1.73 -10.07 -26.44
C GLN A 68 -1.03 -10.24 -27.79
N TYR A 69 -0.43 -9.17 -28.32
CA TYR A 69 0.35 -9.22 -29.55
C TYR A 69 1.57 -10.16 -29.41
N ILE A 70 2.36 -10.01 -28.35
CA ILE A 70 3.52 -10.87 -28.07
C ILE A 70 3.07 -12.34 -27.94
N PHE A 71 2.01 -12.61 -27.17
CA PHE A 71 1.49 -13.96 -27.00
C PHE A 71 1.02 -14.57 -28.33
N LYS A 72 0.27 -13.80 -29.13
CA LYS A 72 -0.23 -14.24 -30.43
C LYS A 72 0.89 -14.61 -31.41
N HIS A 73 2.01 -13.89 -31.39
CA HIS A 73 3.10 -14.09 -32.36
C HIS A 73 4.22 -15.02 -31.87
N LYS A 74 4.34 -15.25 -30.55
CA LYS A 74 5.39 -16.11 -29.98
C LYS A 74 4.94 -17.56 -29.77
N TYR A 75 3.64 -17.80 -29.61
CA TYR A 75 3.08 -19.12 -29.32
C TYR A 75 2.12 -19.63 -30.43
N ALA A 76 2.12 -18.97 -31.58
CA ALA A 76 1.52 -19.48 -32.83
C ALA A 76 2.58 -20.21 -33.65
#